data_AF-A0A2D9LAB1-F1
#
_entry.id   AF-A0A2D9LAB1-F1
#
_cell.length_a   1.000
_cell.length_b   1.000
_cell.length_c   1.000
_cell.angle_alpha   90.00
_cell.angle_beta   90.00
_cell.angle_gamma   90.00
#
_symmetry.space_group_name_H-M   'P 1'
#
loop_
_entity.id
_entity.type
_entity.pdbx_description
1 polymer ?
#
loop_
_entity_poly.entity_id
_entity_poly.type
_entity_poly.pdbx_seq_one_letter_code
_entity_poly.pdbx_strand_id
1 'polypeptide(L)'
;DGRVELVLRMLRQVRGEYSRVPLRLMHRLAVEQEVPLREVDPTDETVLIQGELEPILQQILEQVVQGNDAPSLTTEHENLLLQRYIHYSAHYNAIETMVAGLPAKLQGFHPNAPAPSGERLVYPQTEGD
;
A
#
# COMPACT_ATOMS: atom_id res chain seq x y z
N ASP A 1 19.57 33.95 18.96
CA ASP A 1 18.17 33.52 19.19
C ASP A 1 18.07 32.00 19.03
N GLY A 2 18.42 31.27 20.10
CA GLY A 2 18.66 29.82 20.06
C GLY A 2 17.41 28.96 19.86
N ARG A 3 16.94 28.84 18.62
CA ARG A 3 15.88 27.90 18.24
C ARG A 3 16.47 26.50 17.99
N VAL A 4 15.85 25.48 18.58
CA VAL A 4 16.14 24.07 18.34
C VAL A 4 14.88 23.41 17.78
N GLU A 5 15.03 22.58 16.75
CA GLU A 5 13.94 21.83 16.13
C GLU A 5 14.20 20.33 16.31
N LEU A 6 13.17 19.60 16.75
CA LEU A 6 13.19 18.15 16.85
C LEU A 6 12.22 17.58 15.81
N VAL A 7 12.72 16.71 14.94
CA VAL A 7 11.92 16.05 13.91
C VAL A 7 12.17 14.55 13.91
N LEU A 8 11.11 13.77 13.73
CA LEU A 8 11.20 12.34 13.44
C LEU A 8 11.29 12.16 11.92
N ARG A 9 12.29 11.43 11.45
CA ARG A 9 12.51 11.18 10.02
C ARG A 9 12.69 9.68 9.77
N MET A 10 12.17 9.21 8.65
CA MET A 10 12.37 7.86 8.14
C MET A 10 12.99 7.94 6.75
N LEU A 11 14.09 7.24 6.55
CA LEU A 11 14.68 7.01 5.24
C LEU A 11 14.77 5.50 5.04
N ARG A 12 14.16 5.01 3.95
CA ARG A 12 14.12 3.58 3.64
C ARG A 12 14.00 3.37 2.14
N GLN A 13 14.50 2.23 1.68
CA GLN A 13 14.21 1.72 0.36
C GLN A 13 12.92 0.91 0.42
N VAL A 14 11.98 1.19 -0.49
CA VAL A 14 10.71 0.45 -0.62
C VAL A 14 10.65 -0.18 -1.99
N ARG A 15 10.28 -1.45 -2.03
CA ARG A 15 10.08 -2.27 -3.22
C ARG A 15 8.62 -2.18 -3.68
N GLY A 16 8.39 -1.92 -4.96
CA GLY A 16 7.05 -1.74 -5.54
C GLY A 16 6.33 -3.04 -5.91
N GLU A 17 7.03 -4.17 -5.83
CA GLU A 17 6.59 -5.47 -6.35
C GLU A 17 5.39 -6.04 -5.59
N TYR A 18 5.12 -5.60 -4.35
CA TYR A 18 3.93 -6.04 -3.61
C TYR A 18 2.63 -5.65 -4.30
N SER A 19 2.60 -4.57 -5.10
CA SER A 19 1.42 -4.21 -5.91
C SER A 19 0.97 -5.33 -6.87
N ARG A 20 1.85 -6.26 -7.21
CA ARG A 20 1.54 -7.41 -8.06
C ARG A 20 0.65 -8.44 -7.34
N VAL A 21 0.75 -8.55 -6.02
CA VAL A 21 -0.06 -9.49 -5.21
C VAL A 21 -1.56 -9.17 -5.33
N PRO A 22 -2.06 -7.96 -4.97
CA PRO A 22 -3.47 -7.63 -5.15
C PRO A 22 -3.87 -7.61 -6.63
N LEU A 23 -2.96 -7.27 -7.56
CA LEU A 23 -3.23 -7.38 -9.00
C LEU A 23 -3.56 -8.83 -9.41
N ARG A 24 -2.73 -9.81 -9.03
CA ARG A 24 -2.96 -11.23 -9.35
C ARG A 24 -4.23 -11.76 -8.68
N LEU A 25 -4.47 -11.36 -7.43
CA LEU A 25 -5.70 -11.70 -6.72
C LEU A 25 -6.93 -11.22 -7.48
N MET A 26 -6.99 -9.91 -7.78
CA MET A 26 -8.14 -9.31 -8.47
C MET A 26 -8.31 -9.81 -9.90
N HIS A 27 -7.21 -10.03 -10.63
CA HIS A 27 -7.24 -10.61 -11.97
C HIS A 27 -7.88 -12.00 -11.95
N ARG A 28 -7.44 -12.86 -11.03
CA ARG A 28 -8.01 -14.20 -10.87
C ARG A 28 -9.50 -14.15 -10.56
N LEU A 29 -9.90 -13.34 -9.57
CA LEU A 29 -11.31 -13.18 -9.19
C LEU A 29 -12.16 -12.68 -10.37
N ALA A 30 -11.64 -11.76 -11.18
CA ALA A 30 -12.35 -11.26 -12.36
C ALA A 30 -12.47 -12.32 -13.46
N VAL A 31 -11.41 -13.08 -13.75
CA VAL A 31 -11.44 -14.16 -14.76
C VAL A 31 -12.37 -15.29 -14.33
N GLU A 32 -12.42 -15.64 -13.05
CA GLU A 32 -13.38 -16.60 -12.49
C GLU A 32 -14.85 -16.14 -12.68
N GLN A 33 -15.08 -14.83 -12.82
CA GLN A 33 -16.38 -14.23 -13.16
C GLN A 33 -16.54 -13.93 -14.67
N GLU A 34 -15.77 -14.61 -15.52
CA GLU A 34 -15.83 -14.50 -17.00
C GLU A 34 -15.54 -13.09 -17.55
N VAL A 35 -14.89 -12.22 -16.77
CA VAL A 35 -14.43 -10.92 -17.27
C VAL A 35 -13.36 -11.16 -18.34
N PRO A 36 -13.44 -10.53 -19.53
CA PRO A 36 -12.56 -10.81 -20.67
C PRO A 36 -11.18 -10.14 -20.52
N LEU A 37 -10.48 -10.42 -19.41
CA LEU A 37 -9.10 -10.01 -19.21
C LEU A 37 -8.16 -11.00 -19.89
N ARG A 38 -7.06 -10.49 -20.45
CA ARG A 38 -5.99 -11.36 -20.96
C ARG A 38 -5.35 -12.11 -19.80
N GLU A 39 -4.88 -13.32 -20.06
CA GLU A 39 -4.04 -14.04 -19.11
C GLU A 39 -2.78 -13.22 -18.79
N VAL A 40 -2.37 -13.25 -17.53
CA VAL A 40 -1.15 -12.58 -17.09
C VAL A 40 -0.01 -13.59 -17.19
N ASP A 41 0.89 -13.36 -18.14
CA ASP A 41 2.08 -14.19 -18.36
C ASP A 41 2.88 -14.29 -17.04
N PRO A 42 3.08 -15.49 -16.48
CA PRO A 42 3.87 -15.68 -15.26
C PRO A 42 5.36 -15.49 -15.47
N THR A 43 5.84 -15.30 -16.71
CA THR A 43 7.25 -15.07 -17.04
C THR A 43 7.58 -13.60 -17.33
N ASP A 44 6.57 -12.74 -17.50
CA ASP A 44 6.74 -11.30 -17.71
C ASP A 44 7.24 -10.62 -16.42
N GLU A 45 8.48 -10.12 -16.45
CA GLU A 45 9.18 -9.47 -15.34
C GLU A 45 8.40 -8.29 -14.72
N THR A 46 7.51 -7.64 -15.48
CA THR A 46 6.72 -6.50 -15.01
C THR A 46 5.63 -6.91 -14.03
N VAL A 47 5.14 -8.16 -14.13
CA VAL A 47 4.01 -8.73 -13.37
C VAL A 47 4.36 -10.04 -12.66
N LEU A 48 5.63 -10.45 -12.75
CA LEU A 48 6.21 -11.61 -12.10
C LEU A 48 6.16 -11.48 -10.57
N ILE A 49 5.65 -12.52 -9.90
CA ILE A 49 5.73 -12.67 -8.45
C ILE A 49 6.63 -13.86 -8.17
N GLN A 50 7.72 -13.63 -7.45
CA GLN A 50 8.71 -14.65 -7.12
C GLN A 50 9.26 -14.45 -5.72
N GLY A 51 9.83 -15.53 -5.18
CA GLY A 51 10.50 -15.53 -3.89
C GLY A 51 9.51 -15.30 -2.76
N GLU A 52 9.85 -14.39 -1.85
CA GLU A 52 9.12 -14.16 -0.60
C GLU A 52 7.69 -13.60 -0.74
N LEU A 53 7.29 -13.13 -1.93
CA LEU A 53 5.92 -12.65 -2.18
C LEU A 53 4.97 -13.75 -2.66
N GLU A 54 5.49 -14.85 -3.19
CA GLU A 54 4.70 -16.00 -3.64
C GLU A 54 3.91 -16.67 -2.50
N PRO A 55 4.51 -17.01 -1.34
CA PRO A 55 3.75 -17.59 -0.23
C PRO A 55 2.69 -16.62 0.34
N ILE A 56 2.93 -15.31 0.26
CA ILE A 56 1.97 -14.28 0.67
C ILE A 56 0.74 -14.30 -0.25
N LEU A 57 0.96 -14.32 -1.57
CA LEU A 57 -0.13 -14.44 -2.54
C LEU A 57 -0.94 -15.72 -2.30
N GLN A 58 -0.27 -16.85 -2.11
CA GLN A 58 -0.95 -18.14 -1.89
C GLN A 58 -1.81 -18.13 -0.62
N GLN A 59 -1.28 -17.62 0.48
CA GLN A 59 -2.02 -17.50 1.75
C GLN A 59 -3.26 -16.60 1.62
N ILE A 60 -3.17 -15.50 0.87
CA ILE A 60 -4.30 -14.60 0.62
C ILE A 60 -5.35 -15.31 -0.26
N LEU A 61 -4.91 -15.94 -1.35
CA LEU A 61 -5.80 -16.67 -2.26
C LEU A 61 -6.58 -17.77 -1.55
N GLU A 62 -5.92 -18.58 -0.72
CA GLU A 62 -6.57 -19.64 0.04
C GLU A 62 -7.72 -19.12 0.91
N GLN A 63 -7.50 -18.01 1.62
CA GLN A 63 -8.53 -17.41 2.46
C GLN A 63 -9.68 -16.82 1.64
N VAL A 64 -9.37 -16.13 0.55
CA VAL A 64 -10.39 -15.51 -0.31
C VAL A 64 -11.25 -16.57 -1.00
N VAL A 65 -10.67 -17.68 -1.45
CA VAL A 65 -11.43 -18.82 -2.03
C VAL A 65 -12.38 -19.45 -1.00
N GLN A 66 -12.06 -19.38 0.29
CA GLN A 66 -12.95 -19.79 1.37
C GLN A 66 -14.01 -18.73 1.74
N GLY A 67 -14.11 -17.64 0.97
CA GLY A 67 -15.06 -16.57 1.19
C GLY A 67 -14.65 -15.55 2.26
N ASN A 68 -13.39 -15.55 2.70
CA ASN A 68 -12.90 -14.51 3.62
C ASN A 68 -12.66 -13.20 2.86
N ASP A 69 -13.40 -12.16 3.22
CA ASP A 69 -13.30 -10.79 2.69
C ASP A 69 -12.22 -9.95 3.41
N ALA A 70 -11.68 -10.43 4.52
CA ALA A 70 -10.60 -9.84 5.30
C ALA A 70 -9.47 -10.86 5.54
N PRO A 71 -8.70 -11.26 4.50
CA PRO A 71 -7.60 -12.19 4.65
C PRO A 71 -6.52 -11.64 5.58
N SER A 72 -6.04 -12.48 6.51
CA SER A 72 -4.97 -12.14 7.44
C SER A 72 -3.65 -12.79 7.02
N LEU A 73 -2.53 -12.20 7.44
CA LEU A 73 -1.20 -12.74 7.20
C LEU A 73 -0.58 -13.22 8.51
N THR A 74 0.42 -14.10 8.41
CA THR A 74 1.24 -14.42 9.59
C THR A 74 2.05 -13.19 9.98
N THR A 75 2.41 -13.08 11.26
CA THR A 75 3.29 -12.00 11.75
C THR A 75 4.61 -11.92 11.00
N GLU A 76 5.14 -13.05 10.55
CA GLU A 76 6.36 -13.10 9.73
C GLU A 76 6.15 -12.41 8.37
N HIS A 77 5.07 -12.74 7.65
CA HIS A 77 4.73 -12.09 6.38
C HIS A 77 4.41 -10.61 6.57
N GLU A 78 3.67 -10.23 7.61
CA GLU A 78 3.39 -8.83 7.93
C GLU A 78 4.68 -8.03 8.15
N ASN A 79 5.60 -8.55 8.97
CA ASN A 79 6.87 -7.91 9.24
C ASN A 79 7.73 -7.77 7.98
N LEU A 80 7.78 -8.80 7.13
CA LEU A 80 8.47 -8.75 5.85
C LEU A 80 7.91 -7.64 4.95
N LEU A 81 6.59 -7.58 4.80
CA LEU A 81 5.92 -6.54 4.02
C LEU A 81 6.20 -5.16 4.58
N LEU A 82 6.05 -4.97 5.89
CA LEU A 82 6.33 -3.71 6.58
C LEU A 82 7.79 -3.27 6.41
N GLN A 83 8.74 -4.20 6.42
CA GLN A 83 10.16 -3.90 6.27
C GLN A 83 10.57 -3.54 4.85
N ARG A 84 9.91 -4.09 3.82
CA ARG A 84 10.42 -4.00 2.43
C ARG A 84 9.47 -3.42 1.40
N TYR A 85 8.16 -3.59 1.56
CA TYR A 85 7.20 -3.36 0.48
C TYR A 85 6.11 -2.34 0.79
N ILE A 86 5.73 -2.19 2.06
CA ILE A 86 4.69 -1.25 2.45
C ILE A 86 5.27 0.17 2.51
N HIS A 87 4.73 1.03 1.66
CA HIS A 87 5.02 2.46 1.68
C HIS A 87 4.34 3.13 2.88
N TYR A 88 5.09 3.92 3.64
CA TYR A 88 4.54 4.73 4.74
C TYR A 88 3.90 6.00 4.15
N SER A 89 2.62 5.89 3.77
CA SER A 89 1.91 6.98 3.08
C SER A 89 1.57 8.16 3.99
N ALA A 90 1.40 7.95 5.29
CA ALA A 90 1.07 9.00 6.23
C ALA A 90 2.32 9.76 6.69
N HIS A 91 2.43 11.07 6.44
CA HIS A 91 3.58 11.86 6.88
C HIS A 91 3.27 13.36 6.96
N TYR A 92 4.10 14.10 7.72
CA TYR A 92 4.01 15.55 7.87
C TYR A 92 4.91 16.34 6.91
N ASN A 93 5.38 15.74 5.81
CA ASN A 93 6.10 16.52 4.80
C ASN A 93 5.18 17.61 4.22
N ALA A 94 5.71 18.83 4.11
CA ALA A 94 5.05 19.93 3.42
C ALA A 94 5.08 19.70 1.90
N ILE A 95 4.13 20.30 1.18
CA ILE A 95 4.18 20.31 -0.29
C ILE A 95 5.34 21.19 -0.74
N GLU A 96 6.22 20.61 -1.54
CA GLU A 96 7.25 21.34 -2.27
C GLU A 96 6.66 21.89 -3.57
N THR A 97 6.88 23.17 -3.83
CA THR A 97 6.35 23.90 -4.97
C THR A 97 7.38 24.92 -5.48
N MET A 98 7.03 25.65 -6.53
CA MET A 98 7.86 26.70 -7.11
C MET A 98 7.13 28.04 -7.01
N VAL A 99 7.79 29.07 -6.46
CA VAL A 99 7.29 30.45 -6.42
C VAL A 99 8.31 31.34 -7.11
N ALA A 100 7.91 32.02 -8.19
CA ALA A 100 8.80 32.86 -9.00
C ALA A 100 10.09 32.14 -9.46
N GLY A 101 9.99 30.85 -9.77
CA GLY A 101 11.14 30.03 -10.19
C GLY A 101 12.04 29.56 -9.04
N LEU A 102 11.68 29.78 -7.78
CA LEU A 102 12.42 29.33 -6.61
C LEU A 102 11.66 28.22 -5.87
N PRO A 103 12.36 27.18 -5.38
CA PRO A 103 11.74 26.17 -4.51
C PRO A 103 11.15 26.80 -3.25
N ALA A 104 9.91 26.45 -2.96
CA ALA A 104 9.18 26.90 -1.79
C ALA A 104 8.43 25.72 -1.15
N LYS A 105 8.15 25.82 0.15
CA LYS A 105 7.30 24.87 0.87
C LYS A 105 6.00 25.55 1.25
N LEU A 106 4.87 24.91 0.95
CA LEU A 106 3.58 25.39 1.40
C LEU A 106 3.44 25.12 2.91
N GLN A 107 3.54 26.17 3.71
CA GLN A 107 3.50 26.08 5.16
C GLN A 107 2.09 25.75 5.66
N GLY A 108 1.99 24.93 6.71
CA GLY A 108 0.73 24.59 7.38
C GLY A 108 -0.18 23.63 6.61
N PHE A 109 0.24 23.14 5.43
CA PHE A 109 -0.54 22.18 4.64
C PHE A 109 0.22 20.85 4.48
N HIS A 110 -0.36 19.79 5.03
CA HIS A 110 0.20 18.45 5.07
C HIS A 110 -0.83 17.44 4.53
N PRO A 111 -0.90 17.22 3.21
CA PRO A 111 -1.97 16.43 2.59
C PRO A 111 -2.00 14.98 3.06
N ASN A 112 -0.84 14.48 3.49
CA ASN A 112 -0.66 13.11 3.95
C ASN A 112 -0.58 13.02 5.48
N ALA A 113 -0.99 14.05 6.22
CA ALA A 113 -0.98 13.98 7.68
C ALA A 113 -1.85 12.79 8.15
N PRO A 114 -1.37 11.97 9.10
CA PRO A 114 -2.17 10.88 9.66
C PRO A 114 -3.44 11.43 10.32
N ALA A 115 -4.47 10.59 10.39
CA ALA A 115 -5.63 10.88 11.21
C ALA A 115 -5.20 11.09 12.68
N PRO A 116 -5.88 11.94 13.47
CA PRO A 116 -5.53 12.16 14.87
C PRO A 116 -5.50 10.87 15.72
N SER A 117 -6.31 9.86 15.36
CA SER A 117 -6.33 8.54 16.00
C SER A 117 -5.14 7.66 15.64
N GLY A 118 -4.40 7.98 14.57
CA GLY A 118 -3.39 7.09 13.98
C GLY A 118 -3.98 5.96 13.13
N GLU A 119 -5.31 5.87 13.02
CA GLU A 119 -6.02 4.81 12.30
C GLU A 119 -6.81 5.38 11.13
N ARG A 120 -6.93 4.60 10.05
CA ARG A 120 -7.73 4.99 8.89
C ARG A 120 -9.21 5.00 9.28
N LEU A 121 -9.90 6.13 9.05
CA LEU A 121 -11.35 6.20 9.18
C LEU A 121 -12.01 5.29 8.13
N VAL A 122 -12.89 4.40 8.59
CA VAL A 122 -13.67 3.49 7.76
C VAL A 122 -15.12 3.90 7.82
N TYR A 123 -15.72 4.13 6.65
CA TYR A 123 -17.14 4.44 6.51
C TYR A 123 -17.82 3.23 5.86
N PRO A 124 -18.33 2.27 6.66
CA PRO A 124 -18.99 1.11 6.11
C PRO A 124 -20.29 1.52 5.40
N GLN A 125 -20.64 0.81 4.34
CA GLN A 125 -21.98 0.91 3.79
C GLN A 125 -22.93 0.17 4.71
N THR A 126 -23.75 0.91 5.45
CA THR A 126 -24.90 0.36 6.16
C THR A 126 -26.06 0.31 5.17
N GLU A 127 -26.67 -0.86 4.96
CA GLU A 127 -27.98 -0.90 4.31
C GLU A 127 -28.93 0.00 5.11
N GLY A 128 -29.63 0.90 4.42
CA GLY A 128 -30.56 1.83 5.08
C GLY A 128 -31.77 1.08 5.64
N ASP A 129 -32.24 1.53 6.81
CA ASP A 129 -33.58 1.24 7.32
C ASP A 129 -34.67 1.76 6.37
#